data_AF-A0A6S7JQK9-F1
#
_entry.id   AF-A0A6S7JQK9-F1
#
_cell.length_a   1.000
_cell.length_b   1.000
_cell.length_c   1.000
_cell.angle_alpha   90.00
_cell.angle_beta   90.00
_cell.angle_gamma   90.00
#
_symmetry.space_group_name_H-M   'P 1'
#
loop_
_entity.id
_entity.type
_entity.pdbx_description
1 polymer ?
#
loop_
_entity_poly.entity_id
_entity_poly.type
_entity_poly.pdbx_seq_one_letter_code
_entity_poly.pdbx_strand_id
1 'polypeptide(L)'
;MFNLSLRTGIFVTDWKLARVQPMYKSDDRSKCENYRPISILPLVSKNFEKEIFNQLYDYLSENSLLSKFLSGFRPKHSTLSLLIQMCDKWLESMDDGKITGLISMDIKKAFDSIDHEILMSKMKNQFGIYDNELNWF
;
A
#
# COMPACT_ATOMS: atom_id res chain seq x y z
N MET A 1 -20.47 0.79 17.01
CA MET A 1 -19.09 1.29 17.19
C MET A 1 -18.45 1.68 15.86
N PHE A 2 -18.35 0.78 14.87
CA PHE A 2 -17.83 1.08 13.53
C PHE A 2 -18.56 2.23 12.82
N ASN A 3 -19.89 2.15 12.72
CA ASN A 3 -20.69 3.21 12.07
C ASN A 3 -20.55 4.57 12.77
N LEU A 4 -20.36 4.58 14.09
CA LEU A 4 -20.14 5.81 14.83
C LEU A 4 -18.76 6.39 14.48
N SER A 5 -17.72 5.55 14.50
CA SER A 5 -16.36 5.91 14.11
C SER A 5 -16.28 6.52 12.71
N LEU A 6 -16.98 5.95 11.73
CA LEU A 6 -17.03 6.48 10.37
C LEU A 6 -17.80 7.80 10.30
N ARG A 7 -18.97 7.87 10.95
CA ARG A 7 -19.79 9.10 10.96
C ARG A 7 -19.10 10.28 11.62
N THR A 8 -18.31 10.04 12.66
CA THR A 8 -17.57 11.09 13.35
C THR A 8 -16.18 11.32 12.77
N GLY A 9 -15.71 10.48 11.85
CA GLY A 9 -14.33 10.50 11.35
C GLY A 9 -13.28 10.24 12.44
N ILE A 10 -13.63 9.52 13.52
CA ILE A 10 -12.75 9.30 14.66
C ILE A 10 -12.48 7.80 14.82
N PHE A 11 -11.22 7.41 14.65
CA PHE A 11 -10.78 6.05 14.94
C PHE A 11 -10.53 5.84 16.44
N VAL A 12 -10.99 4.71 16.99
CA VAL A 12 -10.89 4.40 18.42
C VAL A 12 -9.43 4.24 18.84
N THR A 13 -8.97 5.03 19.81
CA THR A 13 -7.55 5.05 20.25
C THR A 13 -7.05 3.70 20.73
N ASP A 14 -7.84 2.96 21.49
CA ASP A 14 -7.46 1.63 22.00
C ASP A 14 -7.19 0.62 20.89
N TRP A 15 -7.81 0.81 19.72
CA TRP A 15 -7.62 -0.07 18.57
C TRP A 15 -6.33 0.25 17.79
N LYS A 16 -5.76 1.45 18.01
CA LYS A 16 -4.45 1.84 17.45
C LYS A 16 -3.28 1.17 18.19
N LEU A 17 -3.51 0.60 19.37
CA LEU A 17 -2.46 -0.04 20.17
C LEU A 17 -2.07 -1.39 19.57
N ALA A 18 -0.88 -1.45 18.98
CA ALA A 18 -0.33 -2.66 18.39
C ALA A 18 0.77 -3.27 19.27
N ARG A 19 0.82 -4.60 19.32
CA ARG A 19 1.99 -5.32 19.85
C ARG A 19 3.05 -5.40 18.77
N VAL A 20 4.18 -4.71 18.94
CA VAL A 20 5.29 -4.73 17.98
C VAL A 20 6.18 -5.95 18.23
N GLN A 21 6.25 -6.84 17.25
CA GLN A 21 7.14 -8.01 17.26
C GLN A 21 8.27 -7.80 16.25
N PRO A 22 9.55 -7.75 16.68
CA PRO A 22 10.67 -7.71 15.75
C PRO A 22 10.83 -9.07 15.06
N MET A 23 10.85 -9.08 13.73
CA MET A 23 11.13 -10.25 12.90
C MET A 23 12.46 -10.07 12.19
N TYR A 24 13.37 -11.02 12.37
CA TYR A 24 14.67 -11.01 11.71
C TYR A 24 14.52 -11.14 10.19
N LYS A 25 15.18 -10.26 9.43
CA LYS A 25 15.15 -10.25 7.95
C LYS A 25 16.33 -11.00 7.35
N SER A 26 17.56 -10.61 7.68
CA SER A 26 18.82 -11.13 7.10
C SER A 26 20.04 -10.50 7.78
N ASP A 27 21.25 -11.05 7.55
CA ASP A 27 22.55 -10.53 8.03
C ASP A 27 22.81 -10.69 9.55
N ASP A 28 23.60 -9.83 10.18
CA ASP A 28 23.97 -9.97 11.59
C ASP A 28 22.77 -9.79 12.54
N ARG A 29 22.51 -10.81 13.38
CA ARG A 29 21.45 -10.80 14.41
C ARG A 29 21.73 -9.84 15.57
N SER A 30 22.97 -9.39 15.75
CA SER A 30 23.31 -8.43 16.80
C SER A 30 22.80 -7.02 16.51
N LYS A 31 22.53 -6.70 15.23
CA LYS A 31 22.14 -5.37 14.78
C LYS A 31 20.63 -5.21 14.70
N CYS A 32 20.08 -4.23 15.41
CA CYS A 32 18.64 -3.95 15.42
C CYS A 32 18.08 -3.56 14.03
N GLU A 33 18.88 -2.95 13.17
CA GLU A 33 18.49 -2.56 11.80
C GLU A 33 18.13 -3.74 10.89
N ASN A 34 18.57 -4.95 11.25
CA ASN A 34 18.30 -6.19 10.53
C ASN A 34 16.97 -6.84 10.91
N TYR A 35 16.22 -6.21 11.82
CA TYR A 35 14.88 -6.63 12.22
C TYR A 35 13.82 -5.72 11.62
N ARG A 36 12.72 -6.33 11.16
CA ARG A 36 11.52 -5.63 10.74
C ARG A 36 10.53 -5.58 11.90
N PRO A 37 10.08 -4.40 12.35
CA PRO A 37 9.01 -4.33 13.32
C PRO A 37 7.69 -4.75 12.66
N ILE A 38 7.00 -5.73 13.24
CA ILE A 38 5.66 -6.15 12.79
C ILE A 38 4.66 -5.73 13.85
N SER A 39 3.77 -4.82 13.48
CA SER A 39 2.67 -4.37 14.32
C SER A 39 1.52 -5.37 14.29
N ILE A 40 1.29 -6.07 15.40
CA ILE A 40 0.14 -6.98 15.56
C ILE A 40 -0.99 -6.18 16.19
N LEU A 41 -1.96 -5.78 15.36
CA LEU A 41 -3.14 -5.03 15.76
C LEU A 41 -4.20 -5.92 16.44
N PRO A 42 -5.07 -5.37 17.29
CA PRO A 42 -6.22 -6.07 17.83
C PRO A 42 -7.12 -6.62 16.72
N LEU A 43 -7.73 -7.79 16.95
CA LEU A 43 -8.60 -8.45 15.95
C LEU A 43 -9.73 -7.54 15.47
N VAL A 44 -10.28 -6.73 16.37
CA VAL A 44 -11.36 -5.78 16.06
C VAL A 44 -10.86 -4.69 15.09
N SER A 45 -9.68 -4.11 15.35
CA SER A 45 -9.03 -3.14 14.45
C SER A 45 -8.81 -3.73 13.08
N LYS A 46 -8.21 -4.94 13.02
CA LYS A 46 -7.87 -5.60 11.77
C LYS A 46 -9.08 -5.93 10.90
N ASN A 47 -10.17 -6.39 11.51
CA ASN A 47 -11.41 -6.63 10.76
C ASN A 47 -12.03 -5.32 10.28
N PHE A 48 -12.01 -4.27 11.11
CA PHE A 48 -12.57 -2.99 10.72
C PHE A 48 -11.79 -2.36 9.56
N GLU A 49 -10.47 -2.30 9.66
CA GLU A 49 -9.58 -1.83 8.59
C GLU A 49 -9.76 -2.64 7.30
N LYS A 50 -9.98 -3.96 7.40
CA LYS A 50 -10.25 -4.80 6.23
C LYS A 50 -11.54 -4.40 5.51
N GLU A 51 -12.61 -4.14 6.24
CA GLU A 51 -13.87 -3.69 5.64
C GLU A 51 -13.74 -2.31 4.98
N ILE A 52 -13.00 -1.39 5.61
CA ILE A 52 -12.69 -0.07 5.02
C ILE A 52 -11.81 -0.22 3.78
N PHE A 53 -10.80 -1.10 3.84
CA PHE A 53 -9.96 -1.41 2.69
C PHE A 53 -10.79 -1.92 1.52
N ASN A 54 -11.71 -2.87 1.73
CA ASN A 54 -12.55 -3.40 0.66
C ASN A 54 -13.40 -2.28 0.02
N GLN A 55 -14.09 -1.49 0.83
CA GLN A 55 -14.91 -0.37 0.34
C GLN A 55 -14.10 0.65 -0.46
N LEU A 56 -12.94 1.05 0.08
CA LEU A 56 -12.04 1.98 -0.60
C LEU A 56 -11.51 1.37 -1.90
N TYR A 57 -11.11 0.10 -1.88
CA TYR A 57 -10.56 -0.58 -3.04
C TYR A 57 -11.59 -0.69 -4.17
N ASP A 58 -12.83 -1.03 -3.83
CA ASP A 58 -13.93 -1.12 -4.78
C ASP A 58 -14.20 0.24 -5.41
N TYR A 59 -14.31 1.31 -4.61
CA TYR A 59 -14.45 2.68 -5.09
C TYR A 59 -13.30 3.10 -6.04
N LEU A 60 -12.04 2.84 -5.66
CA LEU A 60 -10.89 3.17 -6.49
C LEU A 60 -10.86 2.38 -7.81
N SER A 61 -11.37 1.14 -7.79
CA SER A 61 -11.41 0.27 -8.96
C SER A 61 -12.54 0.67 -9.92
N GLU A 62 -13.74 0.90 -9.40
CA GLU A 62 -14.91 1.34 -10.19
C GLU A 62 -14.67 2.67 -10.88
N ASN A 63 -13.97 3.59 -10.20
CA ASN A 63 -13.64 4.91 -10.75
C ASN A 63 -12.33 4.92 -11.56
N SER A 64 -11.70 3.76 -11.81
CA SER A 64 -10.45 3.64 -12.57
C SER A 64 -9.30 4.53 -12.05
N LEU A 65 -9.24 4.75 -10.73
CA LEU A 65 -8.27 5.63 -10.07
C LEU A 65 -6.91 4.95 -9.83
N LEU A 66 -6.82 3.63 -10.01
CA LEU A 66 -5.60 2.85 -9.84
C LEU A 66 -4.79 2.72 -11.15
N SER A 67 -3.52 3.15 -11.12
CA SER A 67 -2.61 3.09 -12.28
C SER A 67 -2.48 1.70 -12.89
N LYS A 68 -2.81 1.55 -14.19
CA LYS A 68 -2.80 0.26 -14.94
C LYS A 68 -1.48 -0.52 -14.87
N PHE A 69 -0.36 0.16 -14.58
CA PHE A 69 0.97 -0.46 -14.49
C PHE A 69 1.36 -0.88 -13.07
N LEU A 70 0.47 -0.67 -12.08
CA LEU A 70 0.66 -1.16 -10.72
C LEU A 70 0.18 -2.61 -10.61
N SER A 71 1.11 -3.55 -10.43
CA SER A 71 0.82 -4.97 -10.18
C SER A 71 0.94 -5.38 -8.72
N GLY A 72 1.64 -4.60 -7.89
CA GLY A 72 1.74 -4.87 -6.45
C GLY A 72 0.42 -4.59 -5.73
N PHE A 73 0.10 -5.40 -4.72
CA PHE A 73 -1.10 -5.24 -3.87
C PHE A 73 -2.43 -5.17 -4.64
N ARG A 74 -2.48 -5.80 -5.82
CA ARG A 74 -3.66 -5.86 -6.68
C ARG A 74 -4.18 -7.30 -6.76
N PRO A 75 -5.50 -7.54 -6.57
CA PRO A 75 -6.10 -8.83 -6.83
C PRO A 75 -5.93 -9.18 -8.31
N LYS A 76 -5.69 -10.46 -8.60
CA LYS A 76 -5.44 -10.99 -9.96
C LYS A 76 -4.15 -10.50 -10.64
N HIS A 77 -3.27 -9.79 -9.94
CA HIS A 77 -1.91 -9.49 -10.40
C HIS A 77 -0.89 -10.30 -9.59
N SER A 78 0.22 -10.67 -10.23
CA SER A 78 1.36 -11.33 -9.60
C SER A 78 2.68 -10.77 -10.09
N THR A 79 3.77 -11.04 -9.36
CA THR A 79 5.13 -10.70 -9.80
C THR A 79 5.48 -11.33 -11.15
N LEU A 80 4.98 -12.56 -11.39
CA LEU A 80 5.16 -13.27 -12.65
C LEU A 80 4.41 -12.59 -13.80
N SER A 81 3.16 -12.17 -13.58
CA SER A 81 2.39 -11.47 -14.63
C SER A 81 3.05 -10.16 -15.05
N LEU A 82 3.64 -9.43 -14.10
CA LEU A 82 4.41 -8.21 -14.39
C LEU A 82 5.67 -8.54 -15.18
N LEU A 83 6.42 -9.57 -14.77
CA LEU A 83 7.65 -9.97 -15.44
C LEU A 83 7.38 -10.38 -16.90
N ILE A 84 6.33 -11.18 -17.15
CA ILE A 84 5.93 -11.56 -18.51
C ILE A 84 5.63 -10.30 -19.34
N GLN A 85 4.80 -9.39 -18.81
CA GLN A 85 4.48 -8.14 -19.50
C GLN A 85 5.71 -7.29 -19.82
N MET A 86 6.70 -7.26 -18.93
CA MET A 86 7.96 -6.54 -19.15
C MET A 86 8.81 -7.21 -20.23
N CYS A 87 8.95 -8.54 -20.17
CA CYS A 87 9.67 -9.32 -21.18
C CYS A 87 9.04 -9.15 -22.58
N ASP A 88 7.72 -9.23 -22.69
CA ASP A 88 7.01 -9.05 -23.97
C ASP A 88 7.34 -7.67 -24.59
N LYS A 89 7.30 -6.60 -23.78
CA LYS A 89 7.65 -5.25 -24.23
C LYS A 89 9.11 -5.13 -24.65
N TRP A 90 10.02 -5.82 -23.95
CA TRP A 90 11.44 -5.80 -24.31
C TRP A 90 11.69 -6.51 -25.63
N LEU A 91 11.05 -7.66 -25.85
CA LEU A 91 11.14 -8.42 -27.10
C LEU A 91 10.57 -7.61 -28.27
N GLU A 92 9.39 -7.01 -28.13
CA GLU A 92 8.79 -6.13 -29.15
C GLU A 92 9.73 -4.96 -29.51
N SER A 93 10.33 -4.32 -28.51
CA SER A 93 11.29 -3.23 -28.72
C SER A 93 12.57 -3.70 -29.43
N MET A 94 13.04 -4.92 -29.15
CA MET A 94 14.20 -5.51 -29.82
C MET A 94 13.89 -5.86 -31.28
N ASP A 95 12.70 -6.40 -31.56
CA ASP A 95 12.24 -6.71 -32.92
C ASP A 95 12.14 -5.44 -33.78
N ASP A 96 11.73 -4.32 -33.16
CA ASP A 96 11.73 -2.98 -33.78
C ASP A 96 13.14 -2.37 -33.99
N GLY A 97 14.20 -3.07 -33.59
CA GLY A 97 15.58 -2.57 -33.67
C GLY A 97 15.91 -1.44 -32.71
N LYS A 98 15.10 -1.25 -31.65
CA LYS A 98 15.31 -0.21 -30.64
C LYS A 98 16.28 -0.70 -29.55
N ILE A 99 17.00 0.25 -28.93
CA ILE A 99 17.82 -0.04 -27.76
C ILE A 99 16.93 -0.02 -26.52
N THR A 100 16.82 -1.16 -25.84
CA THR A 100 16.05 -1.32 -24.61
C THR A 100 16.95 -1.21 -23.39
N GLY A 101 16.59 -0.37 -22.42
CA GLY A 101 17.26 -0.25 -21.13
C GLY A 101 16.26 -0.35 -19.96
N LEU A 102 16.72 -0.86 -18.82
CA LEU A 102 15.93 -0.96 -17.59
C LEU A 102 16.53 -0.09 -16.49
N ILE A 103 15.70 0.76 -15.87
CA ILE A 103 16.01 1.45 -14.64
C ILE A 103 15.18 0.83 -13.53
N SER A 104 15.84 0.26 -12.52
CA SER A 104 15.20 -0.30 -11.33
C SER A 104 15.45 0.61 -10.13
N MET A 105 14.42 0.85 -9.34
CA MET A 105 14.47 1.68 -8.13
C MET A 105 13.88 0.91 -6.96
N ASP A 106 14.54 0.97 -5.80
CA ASP A 106 14.04 0.42 -4.54
C ASP A 106 14.04 1.50 -3.46
N ILE A 107 12.98 1.55 -2.66
CA ILE A 107 12.81 2.54 -1.60
C ILE A 107 13.09 1.88 -0.25
N LYS A 108 14.17 2.34 0.41
CA LYS A 108 14.50 1.88 1.76
C LYS A 108 13.40 2.28 2.74
N LYS A 109 12.89 1.32 3.51
CA LYS A 109 11.83 1.53 4.52
C LYS A 109 10.64 2.31 3.96
N ALA A 110 10.07 1.82 2.84
CA ALA A 110 9.02 2.52 2.10
C ALA A 110 7.83 2.97 2.97
N PHE A 111 7.35 2.15 3.92
CA PHE A 111 6.25 2.53 4.82
C PHE A 111 6.64 3.57 5.87
N ASP A 112 7.88 3.50 6.40
CA ASP A 112 8.36 4.47 7.39
C ASP A 112 8.73 5.83 6.74
N SER A 113 8.88 5.86 5.42
CA SER A 113 9.32 7.03 4.65
C SER A 113 8.15 7.80 4.01
N ILE A 114 6.91 7.46 4.36
CA ILE A 114 5.71 8.13 3.83
C ILE A 114 5.51 9.44 4.56
N ASP A 115 5.46 10.54 3.80
CA ASP A 115 5.02 11.83 4.30
C ASP A 115 3.49 11.85 4.39
N HIS A 116 2.98 12.03 5.62
CA HIS A 116 1.55 12.03 5.88
C HIS A 116 0.84 13.23 5.25
N GLU A 117 1.44 14.42 5.19
CA GLU A 117 0.79 15.58 4.57
C GLU A 117 0.61 15.37 3.05
N ILE A 118 1.63 14.82 2.39
CA ILE A 118 1.56 14.47 0.97
C ILE A 118 0.53 13.37 0.73
N LEU A 119 0.48 12.35 1.59
CA LEU A 119 -0.51 11.28 1.49
C LEU A 119 -1.93 11.85 1.60
N MET A 120 -2.22 12.66 2.61
CA MET A 120 -3.55 13.28 2.80
C MET A 120 -3.93 14.18 1.63
N SER A 121 -2.97 14.96 1.10
CA SER A 121 -3.19 15.75 -0.10
C SER A 121 -3.55 14.90 -1.32
N LYS A 122 -2.90 13.74 -1.52
CA LYS A 122 -3.26 12.81 -2.60
C LYS A 122 -4.63 12.17 -2.40
N MET A 123 -4.97 11.79 -1.17
CA MET A 123 -6.30 11.25 -0.83
C MET A 123 -7.41 12.24 -1.22
N LYS A 124 -7.21 13.52 -0.89
CA LYS A 124 -8.15 14.59 -1.25
C LYS A 124 -8.19 14.91 -2.74
N ASN A 125 -7.02 15.14 -3.34
CA ASN A 125 -6.94 15.76 -4.67
C ASN A 125 -6.95 14.74 -5.82
N GLN A 126 -6.45 13.52 -5.61
CA GLN A 126 -6.35 12.49 -6.64
C GLN A 126 -7.41 11.41 -6.50
N PHE A 127 -7.74 11.03 -5.26
CA PHE A 127 -8.71 9.96 -4.99
C PHE A 127 -10.11 10.47 -4.64
N GLY A 128 -10.28 11.77 -4.39
CA GLY A 128 -11.59 12.36 -4.12
C GLY A 128 -12.17 11.96 -2.76
N ILE A 129 -11.31 11.73 -1.76
CA ILE A 129 -11.73 11.40 -0.38
C ILE A 129 -11.73 12.70 0.43
N TYR A 130 -12.88 13.05 0.99
CA TYR A 130 -13.10 14.33 1.68
C TYR A 130 -13.57 14.15 3.13
N ASP A 131 -13.69 15.25 3.85
CA ASP A 131 -14.39 15.37 5.14
C ASP A 131 -14.07 14.28 6.19
N ASN A 132 -15.09 13.55 6.63
CA ASN A 132 -15.00 12.60 7.73
C ASN A 132 -14.22 11.34 7.33
N GLU A 133 -14.34 10.95 6.07
CA GLU A 133 -13.59 9.84 5.50
C GLU A 133 -12.10 10.15 5.51
N LEU A 134 -11.72 11.38 5.17
CA LEU A 134 -10.33 11.83 5.24
C LEU A 134 -9.85 11.93 6.70
N ASN A 135 -10.65 12.51 7.60
CA ASN A 135 -10.28 12.62 9.02
C ASN A 135 -10.13 11.26 9.73
N TRP A 136 -10.77 10.21 9.20
CA TRP A 136 -10.70 8.88 9.78
C TRP A 136 -9.33 8.22 9.59
N PHE A 137 -8.60 8.55 8.51
CA PHE A 137 -7.24 8.06 8.21
C PHE A 137 -6.18 8.81 9.03
#